data_AF-A0A9E3QWZ5-F1
#
_entry.id   AF-A0A9E3QWZ5-F1
#
_cell.length_a   1.000
_cell.length_b   1.000
_cell.length_c   1.000
_cell.angle_alpha   90.00
_cell.angle_beta   90.00
_cell.angle_gamma   90.00
#
_symmetry.space_group_name_H-M   'P 1'
#
loop_
_entity.id
_entity.type
_entity.pdbx_description
1 polymer ?
#
loop_
_entity_poly.entity_id
_entity_poly.type
_entity_poly.pdbx_seq_one_letter_code
_entity_poly.pdbx_strand_id
1 'polypeptide(L)'
;NPTVDTAAKAWTKGFAAAIRSAAGDSKTLTATKVAQMTGPFADNAKNFFERTGRKSASVEVVIDSGARYVRSASTAAAGADGKLSLKDMEKLPGDLVTDMLWMRGKVEPEASSTNASLTKAIAAMDIPEIGDYGKHVSVTSYPSNTSLADVLRAETNWDGFTDAEMIKEFKGTKGDAAATSFQADMDEVGAQERENADDDASGRKLERLFKNFGAAAVAEFTPASKFASLEYGVHGISEDGDTEYRLLVAKEKTGAWKVLQYQDFPF
;
A
#
# COMPACT_ATOMS: atom_id res chain seq x y z
N ASN A 1 23.33 14.63 16.94
CA ASN A 1 22.55 13.42 17.29
C ASN A 1 21.54 13.78 18.36
N PRO A 2 20.24 13.52 18.15
CA PRO A 2 19.22 13.77 19.17
C PRO A 2 19.44 12.85 20.39
N THR A 3 19.00 13.30 21.56
CA THR A 3 18.88 12.41 22.72
C THR A 3 17.78 11.39 22.47
N VAL A 4 17.84 10.23 23.14
CA VAL A 4 16.78 9.21 23.08
C VAL A 4 15.40 9.83 23.36
N ASP A 5 15.28 10.66 24.40
CA ASP A 5 14.01 11.30 24.76
C ASP A 5 13.50 12.23 23.65
N THR A 6 14.39 13.00 23.02
CA THR A 6 14.04 13.89 21.89
C THR A 6 13.54 13.09 20.70
N ALA A 7 14.26 12.02 20.33
CA ALA A 7 13.90 11.17 19.19
C ALA A 7 12.56 10.46 19.43
N ALA A 8 12.40 9.83 20.61
CA ALA A 8 11.17 9.11 20.97
C ALA A 8 9.95 10.04 21.02
N LYS A 9 10.08 11.26 21.57
CA LYS A 9 8.99 12.25 21.58
C LYS A 9 8.61 12.69 20.17
N ALA A 10 9.59 12.94 19.31
CA ALA A 10 9.33 13.36 17.94
C ALA A 10 8.64 12.24 17.15
N TRP A 11 9.11 10.99 17.27
CA TRP A 11 8.50 9.83 16.63
C TRP A 11 7.07 9.62 17.13
N THR A 12 6.86 9.66 18.45
CA THR A 12 5.54 9.50 19.07
C THR A 12 4.55 10.54 18.55
N LYS A 13 4.99 11.79 18.35
CA LYS A 13 4.16 12.84 17.79
C LYS A 13 3.71 12.52 16.35
N GLY A 14 4.62 12.01 15.52
CA GLY A 14 4.32 11.60 14.15
C GLY A 14 3.39 10.39 14.10
N PHE A 15 3.71 9.34 14.86
CA PHE A 15 2.90 8.15 15.02
C PHE A 15 1.47 8.49 15.48
N ALA A 16 1.33 9.35 16.49
CA ALA A 16 0.03 9.79 16.99
C ALA A 16 -0.81 10.52 15.93
N ALA A 17 -0.17 11.32 15.06
CA ALA A 17 -0.86 11.97 13.95
C ALA A 17 -1.36 10.95 12.92
N ALA A 18 -0.52 9.98 12.54
CA ALA A 18 -0.89 8.91 11.60
C ALA A 18 -2.05 8.05 12.13
N ILE A 19 -1.97 7.63 13.40
CA ILE A 19 -3.02 6.84 14.06
C ILE A 19 -4.35 7.61 14.14
N ARG A 20 -4.32 8.88 14.53
CA ARG A 20 -5.53 9.72 14.60
C ARG A 20 -6.14 9.93 13.22
N SER A 21 -5.30 10.15 12.21
CA SER A 21 -5.75 10.25 10.81
C SER A 21 -6.44 8.97 10.35
N ALA A 22 -5.86 7.80 10.61
CA ALA A 22 -6.43 6.51 10.23
C ALA A 22 -7.74 6.20 10.97
N ALA A 23 -7.86 6.63 12.23
CA ALA A 23 -9.08 6.45 12.99
C ALA A 23 -10.25 7.31 12.48
N GLY A 24 -9.96 8.52 11.97
CA GLY A 24 -10.95 9.53 11.62
C GLY A 24 -11.64 10.08 12.86
N ASP A 25 -12.97 10.26 12.81
CA ASP A 25 -13.76 10.74 13.96
C ASP A 25 -13.92 9.68 15.07
N SER A 26 -13.49 8.44 14.81
CA SER A 26 -13.57 7.35 15.78
C SER A 26 -12.50 7.47 16.85
N LYS A 27 -12.87 7.21 18.11
CA LYS A 27 -11.91 7.03 19.23
C LYS A 27 -11.26 5.65 19.23
N THR A 28 -11.68 4.78 18.32
CA THR A 28 -11.25 3.39 18.19
C THR A 28 -10.65 3.16 16.81
N LEU A 29 -9.52 2.45 16.78
CA LEU A 29 -8.85 1.99 15.58
C LEU A 29 -9.06 0.48 15.43
N THR A 30 -9.32 0.01 14.23
CA THR A 30 -9.51 -1.41 13.90
C THR A 30 -8.33 -1.94 13.11
N ALA A 31 -8.09 -3.25 13.19
CA ALA A 31 -7.04 -3.90 12.40
C ALA A 31 -7.23 -3.65 10.89
N THR A 32 -8.47 -3.65 10.40
CA THR A 32 -8.80 -3.33 9.00
C THR A 32 -8.35 -1.93 8.59
N LYS A 33 -8.63 -0.90 9.41
CA LYS A 33 -8.18 0.47 9.13
C LYS A 33 -6.66 0.59 9.14
N VAL A 34 -5.99 -0.17 10.01
CA VAL A 34 -4.54 -0.23 10.06
C VAL A 34 -3.93 -0.95 8.86
N ALA A 35 -4.57 -2.02 8.37
CA ALA A 35 -4.14 -2.72 7.17
C ALA A 35 -4.06 -1.77 5.96
N GLN A 36 -5.00 -0.83 5.87
CA GLN A 36 -5.08 0.21 4.84
C GLN A 36 -4.11 1.39 5.07
N MET A 37 -3.42 1.47 6.21
CA MET A 37 -2.42 2.52 6.43
C MET A 37 -1.23 2.33 5.49
N THR A 38 -0.80 3.45 4.92
CA THR A 38 0.40 3.58 4.10
C THR A 38 1.23 4.75 4.63
N GLY A 39 2.50 4.83 4.21
CA GLY A 39 3.40 5.89 4.67
C GLY A 39 4.14 5.53 5.96
N PRO A 40 4.90 6.50 6.51
CA PRO A 40 5.60 6.35 7.78
C PRO A 40 4.66 5.86 8.88
N PHE A 41 5.20 5.07 9.81
CA PHE A 41 4.49 4.52 10.98
C PHE A 41 3.44 3.42 10.70
N ALA A 42 3.09 3.14 9.44
CA ALA A 42 2.02 2.20 9.11
C ALA A 42 2.35 0.76 9.55
N ASP A 43 3.60 0.33 9.34
CA ASP A 43 4.13 -0.96 9.78
C ASP A 43 4.10 -1.11 11.31
N ASN A 44 4.48 -0.08 12.05
CA ASN A 44 4.44 -0.05 13.52
C ASN A 44 3.01 -0.18 14.05
N ALA A 45 2.04 0.43 13.35
CA ALA A 45 0.63 0.27 13.67
C ALA A 45 0.16 -1.17 13.39
N LYS A 46 0.54 -1.77 12.25
CA LYS A 46 0.21 -3.17 11.88
C LYS A 46 0.77 -4.15 12.91
N ASN A 47 2.06 -3.98 13.27
CA ASN A 47 2.76 -4.79 14.27
C ASN A 47 2.06 -4.79 15.64
N PHE A 48 1.43 -3.68 16.05
CA PHE A 48 0.67 -3.64 17.29
C PHE A 48 -0.53 -4.61 17.27
N PHE A 49 -1.31 -4.62 16.21
CA PHE A 49 -2.50 -5.48 16.11
C PHE A 49 -2.11 -6.95 15.93
N GLU A 50 -1.06 -7.23 15.16
CA GLU A 50 -0.50 -8.58 14.99
C GLU A 50 0.02 -9.16 16.31
N ARG A 51 0.87 -8.43 17.03
CA ARG A 51 1.47 -8.90 18.30
C ARG A 51 0.45 -9.08 19.41
N THR A 52 -0.60 -8.27 19.42
CA THR A 52 -1.62 -8.33 20.48
C THR A 52 -2.80 -9.24 20.15
N GLY A 53 -2.95 -9.65 18.88
CA GLY A 53 -4.10 -10.41 18.38
C GLY A 53 -5.44 -9.66 18.50
N ARG A 54 -5.40 -8.34 18.77
CA ARG A 54 -6.62 -7.54 18.94
C ARG A 54 -7.24 -7.25 17.57
N LYS A 55 -8.57 -7.17 17.51
CA LYS A 55 -9.28 -6.70 16.30
C LYS A 55 -9.53 -5.19 16.31
N SER A 56 -9.54 -4.60 17.51
CA SER A 56 -9.76 -3.17 17.73
C SER A 56 -9.06 -2.70 19.02
N ALA A 57 -8.64 -1.45 19.07
CA ALA A 57 -8.11 -0.80 20.27
C ALA A 57 -8.46 0.70 20.27
N SER A 58 -8.52 1.32 21.44
CA SER A 58 -8.66 2.78 21.48
C SER A 58 -7.41 3.44 20.90
N VAL A 59 -7.60 4.57 20.23
CA VAL A 59 -6.51 5.36 19.61
C VAL A 59 -5.38 5.63 20.60
N GLU A 60 -5.71 6.05 21.82
CA GLU A 60 -4.71 6.37 22.85
C GLU A 60 -3.95 5.13 23.34
N VAL A 61 -4.57 3.95 23.38
CA VAL A 61 -3.85 2.70 23.74
C VAL A 61 -2.81 2.34 22.69
N VAL A 62 -3.12 2.52 21.40
CA VAL A 62 -2.18 2.28 20.31
C VAL A 62 -1.01 3.27 20.39
N ILE A 63 -1.31 4.55 20.60
CA ILE A 63 -0.30 5.63 20.73
C ILE A 63 0.62 5.39 21.93
N ASP A 64 0.07 5.08 23.11
CA ASP A 64 0.86 4.80 24.32
C ASP A 64 1.72 3.54 24.18
N SER A 65 1.25 2.55 23.42
CA SER A 65 2.04 1.37 23.10
C SER A 65 3.22 1.72 22.21
N GLY A 66 2.99 2.49 21.14
CA GLY A 66 4.03 2.99 20.25
C GLY A 66 5.08 3.83 20.98
N ALA A 67 4.64 4.74 21.85
CA ALA A 67 5.53 5.59 22.66
C ALA A 67 6.47 4.78 23.56
N ARG A 68 5.96 3.74 24.21
CA ARG A 68 6.77 2.82 25.03
C ARG A 68 7.72 2.00 24.18
N TYR A 69 7.25 1.50 23.05
CA TYR A 69 8.05 0.72 22.11
C TYR A 69 9.25 1.51 21.59
N VAL A 70 9.02 2.68 21.00
CA VAL A 70 10.09 3.50 20.42
C VAL A 70 11.11 3.93 21.47
N ARG A 71 10.66 4.29 22.69
CA ARG A 71 11.55 4.68 23.78
C ARG A 71 12.43 3.52 24.23
N SER A 72 11.86 2.32 24.37
CA SER A 72 12.60 1.12 24.74
C SER A 72 13.65 0.77 23.70
N ALA A 73 13.25 0.66 22.42
CA ALA A 73 14.15 0.34 21.32
C ALA A 73 15.26 1.39 21.15
N SER A 74 14.91 2.67 21.24
CA SER A 74 15.88 3.78 21.15
C SER A 74 16.89 3.77 22.29
N THR A 75 16.47 3.40 23.51
CA THR A 75 17.36 3.29 24.67
C THR A 75 18.34 2.13 24.50
N ALA A 76 17.87 0.99 23.98
CA ALA A 76 18.71 -0.17 23.72
C ALA A 76 19.73 0.06 22.59
N ALA A 77 19.35 0.85 21.57
CA ALA A 77 20.22 1.18 20.46
C ALA A 77 21.29 2.23 20.80
N ALA A 78 20.94 3.21 21.64
CA ALA A 78 21.84 4.31 22.01
C ALA A 78 23.10 3.82 22.74
N GLY A 79 24.22 4.49 22.47
CA GLY A 79 25.46 4.27 23.20
C GLY A 79 25.42 4.86 24.62
N ALA A 80 26.54 4.75 25.34
CA ALA A 80 26.69 5.31 26.70
C ALA A 80 26.46 6.84 26.78
N ASP A 81 26.48 7.53 25.64
CA ASP A 81 26.22 8.97 25.54
C ASP A 81 24.72 9.34 25.55
N GLY A 82 23.82 8.34 25.56
CA GLY A 82 22.37 8.54 25.59
C GLY A 82 21.79 9.22 24.34
N LYS A 83 22.55 9.21 23.24
CA LYS A 83 22.16 9.82 21.96
C LYS A 83 22.04 8.76 20.89
N LEU A 84 21.21 9.05 19.90
CA LEU A 84 21.02 8.20 18.72
C LEU A 84 21.83 8.76 17.55
N SER A 85 23.00 8.16 17.28
CA SER A 85 23.77 8.44 16.08
C SER A 85 23.12 7.83 14.83
N LEU A 86 23.68 8.05 13.64
CA LEU A 86 23.24 7.32 12.44
C LEU A 86 23.65 5.84 12.52
N LYS A 87 24.84 5.56 13.07
CA LYS A 87 25.32 4.19 13.27
C LYS A 87 24.45 3.41 14.26
N ASP A 88 23.92 4.08 15.28
CA ASP A 88 23.02 3.41 16.24
C ASP A 88 21.68 3.02 15.62
N MET A 89 21.29 3.60 14.48
CA MET A 89 20.05 3.21 13.78
C MET A 89 20.11 1.74 13.35
N GLU A 90 21.29 1.21 12.99
CA GLU A 90 21.48 -0.19 12.59
C GLU A 90 21.10 -1.20 13.70
N LYS A 91 21.00 -0.75 14.95
CA LYS A 91 20.62 -1.57 16.10
C LYS A 91 19.12 -1.52 16.40
N LEU A 92 18.37 -0.64 15.74
CA LEU A 92 16.93 -0.55 15.93
C LEU A 92 16.23 -1.72 15.23
N PRO A 93 15.04 -2.13 15.72
CA PRO A 93 14.12 -2.96 14.96
C PRO A 93 13.82 -2.34 13.59
N GLY A 94 13.68 -3.17 12.56
CA GLY A 94 13.54 -2.73 11.16
C GLY A 94 12.38 -1.73 10.94
N ASP A 95 11.26 -1.93 11.64
CA ASP A 95 10.10 -1.04 11.60
C ASP A 95 10.38 0.37 12.14
N LEU A 96 11.38 0.55 13.01
CA LEU A 96 11.78 1.86 13.53
C LEU A 96 12.93 2.50 12.75
N VAL A 97 13.74 1.71 12.04
CA VAL A 97 14.88 2.21 11.26
C VAL A 97 14.41 3.20 10.21
N THR A 98 13.42 2.79 9.40
CA THR A 98 12.90 3.60 8.29
C THR A 98 12.29 4.91 8.79
N ASP A 99 11.42 4.85 9.80
CA ASP A 99 10.80 6.04 10.39
C ASP A 99 11.84 7.02 10.97
N MET A 100 12.83 6.51 11.70
CA MET A 100 13.84 7.35 12.35
C MET A 100 14.80 7.99 11.33
N LEU A 101 15.14 7.28 10.27
CA LEU A 101 15.92 7.85 9.17
C LEU A 101 15.11 8.89 8.40
N TRP A 102 13.80 8.66 8.19
CA TRP A 102 12.90 9.60 7.52
C TRP A 102 12.79 10.91 8.29
N MET A 103 12.52 10.83 9.59
CA MET A 103 12.44 11.99 10.48
C MET A 103 13.73 12.82 10.53
N ARG A 104 14.87 12.23 10.14
CA ARG A 104 16.18 12.88 10.07
C ARG A 104 16.54 13.36 8.66
N GLY A 105 15.62 13.24 7.69
CA GLY A 105 15.82 13.58 6.29
C GLY A 105 16.92 12.74 5.63
N LYS A 106 17.09 11.49 6.06
CA LYS A 106 18.11 10.57 5.53
C LYS A 106 17.55 9.53 4.57
N VAL A 107 16.27 9.24 4.71
CA VAL A 107 15.50 8.54 3.69
C VAL A 107 14.27 9.39 3.41
N GLU A 108 13.79 9.33 2.18
CA GLU A 108 12.43 9.78 1.92
C GLU A 108 11.48 8.87 2.73
N PRO A 109 10.33 9.36 3.20
CA PRO A 109 9.33 8.47 3.78
C PRO A 109 9.09 7.36 2.75
N GLU A 110 8.76 6.13 3.19
CA GLU A 110 8.12 5.16 2.30
C GLU A 110 6.74 5.70 1.93
N ALA A 111 6.75 6.75 1.12
CA ALA A 111 5.62 7.44 0.56
C ALA A 111 5.51 6.95 -0.88
N SER A 112 4.96 5.76 -0.99
CA SER A 112 3.89 5.64 -1.94
C SER A 112 2.69 6.44 -1.38
N SER A 113 2.81 7.78 -1.34
CA SER A 113 1.65 8.64 -1.08
C SER A 113 0.78 8.55 -2.32
N THR A 114 -0.22 7.67 -2.29
CA THR A 114 -1.26 7.61 -3.31
C THR A 114 -1.93 8.98 -3.37
N ASN A 115 -1.97 9.61 -4.55
CA ASN A 115 -2.66 10.88 -4.73
C ASN A 115 -4.11 10.76 -4.23
N ALA A 116 -4.60 11.82 -3.58
CA ALA A 116 -5.97 11.92 -3.05
C ALA A 116 -7.04 11.56 -4.10
N SER A 117 -6.79 11.81 -5.39
CA SER A 117 -7.67 11.39 -6.48
C SER A 117 -7.79 9.86 -6.59
N LEU A 118 -6.67 9.14 -6.50
CA LEU A 118 -6.66 7.68 -6.59
C LEU A 118 -7.19 7.05 -5.31
N THR A 119 -6.86 7.59 -4.13
CA THR A 119 -7.47 7.17 -2.86
C THR A 119 -9.00 7.32 -2.89
N LYS A 120 -9.50 8.43 -3.42
CA LYS A 120 -10.94 8.66 -3.58
C LYS A 120 -11.57 7.72 -4.60
N ALA A 121 -10.88 7.42 -5.69
CA ALA A 121 -11.36 6.48 -6.70
C ALA A 121 -11.47 5.06 -6.14
N ILE A 122 -10.44 4.58 -5.44
CA ILE A 122 -10.43 3.28 -4.76
C ILE A 122 -11.59 3.19 -3.75
N ALA A 123 -11.77 4.22 -2.91
CA ALA A 123 -12.88 4.24 -1.95
C ALA A 123 -14.26 4.27 -2.62
N ALA A 124 -14.37 4.78 -3.85
CA ALA A 124 -15.63 4.78 -4.60
C ALA A 124 -15.94 3.44 -5.27
N MET A 125 -14.92 2.58 -5.44
CA MET A 125 -15.08 1.20 -5.93
C MET A 125 -15.56 0.23 -4.83
N ASP A 126 -15.48 0.64 -3.56
CA ASP A 126 -15.98 -0.13 -2.40
C ASP A 126 -17.52 -0.01 -2.31
N ILE A 127 -18.21 -0.65 -3.27
CA ILE A 127 -19.67 -0.78 -3.28
C ILE A 127 -20.05 -2.27 -3.32
N PRO A 128 -21.15 -2.67 -2.65
CA PRO A 128 -21.58 -4.07 -2.57
C PRO A 128 -21.75 -4.73 -3.93
N GLU A 129 -22.25 -4.00 -4.93
CA GLU A 129 -22.47 -4.52 -6.29
C GLU A 129 -21.17 -4.91 -7.02
N ILE A 130 -20.02 -4.36 -6.62
CA ILE A 130 -18.69 -4.73 -7.13
C ILE A 130 -18.08 -5.83 -6.25
N GLY A 131 -18.20 -5.72 -4.92
CA GLY A 131 -17.63 -6.68 -3.99
C GLY A 131 -18.33 -8.05 -3.94
N ASP A 132 -19.63 -8.12 -4.20
CA ASP A 132 -20.42 -9.36 -4.18
C ASP A 132 -20.05 -10.32 -5.33
N TYR A 133 -19.42 -9.79 -6.40
CA TYR A 133 -18.87 -10.54 -7.53
C TYR A 133 -17.33 -10.66 -7.45
N GLY A 134 -16.76 -10.55 -6.24
CA GLY A 134 -15.33 -10.72 -5.92
C GLY A 134 -14.36 -9.84 -6.71
N LYS A 135 -14.85 -8.72 -7.24
CA LYS A 135 -14.02 -7.66 -7.78
C LYS A 135 -13.40 -6.85 -6.65
N HIS A 136 -12.09 -6.64 -6.72
CA HIS A 136 -11.36 -5.88 -5.72
C HIS A 136 -10.35 -4.94 -6.37
N VAL A 137 -10.23 -3.73 -5.83
CA VAL A 137 -9.15 -2.82 -6.19
C VAL A 137 -8.33 -2.48 -4.95
N SER A 138 -7.02 -2.46 -5.11
CA SER A 138 -6.11 -2.17 -4.00
C SER A 138 -4.91 -1.35 -4.46
N VAL A 139 -4.32 -0.61 -3.54
CA VAL A 139 -2.99 -0.02 -3.73
C VAL A 139 -2.11 -0.45 -2.57
N THR A 140 -1.02 -1.13 -2.89
CA THR A 140 -0.13 -1.75 -1.91
C THR A 140 1.29 -1.19 -2.08
N SER A 141 2.05 -1.19 -1.01
CA SER A 141 3.46 -0.76 -1.04
C SER A 141 4.33 -1.82 -0.41
N TYR A 142 5.50 -2.07 -1.02
CA TYR A 142 6.47 -3.02 -0.53
C TYR A 142 7.82 -2.36 -0.28
N PRO A 143 8.56 -2.78 0.76
CA PRO A 143 9.89 -2.27 1.04
C PRO A 143 10.89 -2.47 -0.11
N SER A 144 11.93 -1.64 -0.11
CA SER A 144 12.96 -1.66 -1.17
C SER A 144 13.79 -2.96 -1.29
N ASN A 145 13.78 -3.79 -0.26
CA ASN A 145 14.46 -5.09 -0.25
C ASN A 145 13.57 -6.25 -0.75
N THR A 146 12.30 -6.00 -1.07
CA THR A 146 11.41 -7.01 -1.66
C THR A 146 11.76 -7.25 -3.12
N SER A 147 11.86 -8.52 -3.54
CA SER A 147 12.10 -8.85 -4.95
C SER A 147 10.82 -8.65 -5.78
N LEU A 148 10.94 -8.45 -7.09
CA LEU A 148 9.76 -8.35 -7.96
C LEU A 148 8.92 -9.64 -7.90
N ALA A 149 9.57 -10.81 -7.84
CA ALA A 149 8.85 -12.07 -7.74
C ALA A 149 8.02 -12.16 -6.45
N ASP A 150 8.55 -11.71 -5.32
CA ASP A 150 7.82 -11.69 -4.05
C ASP A 150 6.68 -10.67 -4.03
N VAL A 151 6.86 -9.51 -4.68
CA VAL A 151 5.76 -8.55 -4.90
C VAL A 151 4.64 -9.22 -5.70
N LEU A 152 4.96 -9.87 -6.82
CA LEU A 152 3.97 -10.53 -7.66
C LEU A 152 3.25 -11.66 -6.91
N ARG A 153 3.97 -12.48 -6.15
CA ARG A 153 3.37 -13.54 -5.32
C ARG A 153 2.42 -13.00 -4.28
N ALA A 154 2.80 -11.92 -3.59
CA ALA A 154 1.94 -11.30 -2.58
C ALA A 154 0.63 -10.76 -3.20
N GLU A 155 0.69 -10.25 -4.43
CA GLU A 155 -0.49 -9.71 -5.12
C GLU A 155 -1.37 -10.80 -5.76
N THR A 156 -0.79 -11.88 -6.26
CA THR A 156 -1.53 -12.93 -6.99
C THR A 156 -1.76 -14.21 -6.19
N ASN A 157 -1.16 -14.34 -5.01
CA ASN A 157 -1.17 -15.55 -4.18
C ASN A 157 -0.65 -16.82 -4.92
N TRP A 158 0.31 -16.62 -5.83
CA TRP A 158 0.77 -17.66 -6.77
C TRP A 158 2.11 -18.28 -6.34
N ASP A 159 2.05 -19.28 -5.47
CA ASP A 159 3.25 -19.86 -4.83
C ASP A 159 3.92 -21.00 -5.63
N GLY A 160 3.33 -21.45 -6.74
CA GLY A 160 3.76 -22.63 -7.50
C GLY A 160 4.94 -22.41 -8.46
N PHE A 161 5.36 -21.16 -8.67
CA PHE A 161 6.32 -20.77 -9.72
C PHE A 161 7.66 -20.31 -9.16
N THR A 162 8.72 -20.63 -9.90
CA THR A 162 10.05 -20.04 -9.66
C THR A 162 10.02 -18.54 -9.90
N ASP A 163 10.98 -17.79 -9.32
CA ASP A 163 11.08 -16.34 -9.52
C ASP A 163 11.13 -15.95 -11.00
N ALA A 164 11.85 -16.74 -11.79
CA ALA A 164 12.02 -16.49 -13.22
C ALA A 164 10.70 -16.68 -13.99
N GLU A 165 9.90 -17.67 -13.60
CA GLU A 165 8.59 -17.92 -14.20
C GLU A 165 7.59 -16.83 -13.80
N MET A 166 7.50 -16.47 -12.51
CA MET A 166 6.66 -15.35 -12.04
C MET A 166 6.92 -14.07 -12.84
N ILE A 167 8.20 -13.69 -12.98
CA ILE A 167 8.59 -12.48 -13.72
C ILE A 167 8.29 -12.61 -15.22
N LYS A 168 8.42 -13.82 -15.79
CA LYS A 168 8.15 -14.06 -17.21
C LYS A 168 6.66 -13.93 -17.52
N GLU A 169 5.79 -14.51 -16.70
CA GLU A 169 4.33 -14.44 -16.86
C GLU A 169 3.80 -13.02 -16.65
N PHE A 170 4.48 -12.21 -15.82
CA PHE A 170 4.12 -10.81 -15.61
C PHE A 170 4.58 -9.84 -16.74
N LYS A 171 5.38 -10.28 -17.72
CA LYS A 171 5.92 -9.38 -18.75
C LYS A 171 4.79 -8.72 -19.57
N GLY A 172 4.53 -7.44 -19.32
CA GLY A 172 3.57 -6.66 -20.09
C GLY A 172 4.09 -5.28 -20.51
N THR A 173 3.18 -4.31 -20.62
CA THR A 173 3.44 -2.96 -21.13
C THR A 173 4.31 -2.16 -20.16
N LYS A 174 5.22 -1.31 -20.66
CA LYS A 174 6.17 -0.54 -19.83
C LYS A 174 6.07 0.97 -20.02
N GLY A 175 6.53 1.73 -19.03
CA GLY A 175 6.59 3.20 -19.09
C GLY A 175 5.21 3.85 -19.06
N ASP A 176 5.05 5.04 -19.67
CA ASP A 176 3.75 5.73 -19.71
C ASP A 176 2.65 4.89 -20.40
N ALA A 177 3.05 4.02 -21.33
CA ALA A 177 2.15 3.07 -21.97
C ALA A 177 1.55 2.08 -20.97
N ALA A 178 2.24 1.74 -19.88
CA ALA A 178 1.72 0.83 -18.86
C ALA A 178 0.48 1.41 -18.16
N ALA A 179 0.55 2.68 -17.74
CA ALA A 179 -0.56 3.35 -17.07
C ALA A 179 -1.76 3.57 -18.00
N THR A 180 -1.50 3.87 -19.28
CA THR A 180 -2.56 4.05 -20.28
C THR A 180 -3.17 2.73 -20.73
N SER A 181 -2.41 1.63 -20.80
CA SER A 181 -2.96 0.28 -20.98
C SER A 181 -3.86 -0.12 -19.81
N PHE A 182 -3.43 0.11 -18.57
CA PHE A 182 -4.28 -0.13 -17.39
C PHE A 182 -5.59 0.66 -17.45
N GLN A 183 -5.54 1.94 -17.87
CA GLN A 183 -6.77 2.73 -18.06
C GLN A 183 -7.69 2.12 -19.12
N ALA A 184 -7.14 1.70 -20.27
CA ALA A 184 -7.95 1.11 -21.34
C ALA A 184 -8.68 -0.15 -20.87
N ASP A 185 -8.01 -1.00 -20.09
CA ASP A 185 -8.63 -2.18 -19.48
C ASP A 185 -9.75 -1.80 -18.49
N MET A 186 -9.55 -0.78 -17.65
CA MET A 186 -10.61 -0.30 -16.76
C MET A 186 -11.79 0.28 -17.54
N ASP A 187 -11.55 0.96 -18.66
CA ASP A 187 -12.61 1.46 -19.53
C ASP A 187 -13.42 0.30 -20.15
N GLU A 188 -12.76 -0.81 -20.51
CA GLU A 188 -13.39 -2.03 -21.01
C GLU A 188 -14.21 -2.74 -19.93
N VAL A 189 -13.63 -2.97 -18.74
CA VAL A 189 -14.35 -3.54 -17.59
C VAL A 189 -15.58 -2.69 -17.26
N GLY A 190 -15.44 -1.36 -17.23
CA GLY A 190 -16.56 -0.46 -17.00
C GLY A 190 -17.68 -0.56 -18.05
N ALA A 191 -17.34 -0.86 -19.31
CA ALA A 191 -18.32 -1.08 -20.36
C ALA A 191 -19.05 -2.42 -20.17
N GLN A 192 -18.33 -3.48 -19.84
CA GLN A 192 -18.91 -4.79 -19.54
C GLN A 192 -19.86 -4.73 -18.33
N GLU A 193 -19.45 -4.08 -17.25
CA GLU A 193 -20.27 -3.89 -16.05
C GLU A 193 -21.54 -3.08 -16.33
N ARG A 194 -21.50 -2.16 -17.30
CA ARG A 194 -22.71 -1.45 -17.73
C ARG A 194 -23.69 -2.36 -18.47
N GLU A 195 -23.18 -3.25 -19.31
CA GLU A 195 -24.00 -4.21 -20.05
C GLU A 195 -24.64 -5.25 -19.10
N ASN A 196 -23.93 -5.61 -18.02
CA ASN A 196 -24.37 -6.58 -17.03
C ASN A 196 -25.30 -6.01 -15.94
N ALA A 197 -25.44 -4.69 -15.85
CA ALA A 197 -26.26 -4.05 -14.82
C ALA A 197 -27.77 -4.24 -15.05
N ASP A 198 -28.52 -4.37 -13.95
CA ASP A 198 -30.00 -4.52 -13.96
C ASP A 198 -30.73 -3.35 -14.65
N ASP A 199 -30.12 -2.15 -14.62
CA ASP A 199 -30.67 -0.95 -15.24
C ASP A 199 -29.57 0.00 -15.76
N ASP A 200 -29.94 0.80 -16.76
CA ASP A 200 -29.03 1.71 -17.46
C ASP A 200 -28.50 2.86 -16.58
N ALA A 201 -29.19 3.24 -15.49
CA ALA A 201 -28.67 4.24 -14.56
C ALA A 201 -27.58 3.65 -13.66
N SER A 202 -27.79 2.44 -13.14
CA SER A 202 -26.80 1.69 -12.37
C SER A 202 -25.59 1.32 -13.24
N GLY A 203 -25.82 0.85 -14.46
CA GLY A 203 -24.75 0.55 -15.42
C GLY A 203 -23.88 1.77 -15.77
N ARG A 204 -24.50 2.94 -16.02
CA ARG A 204 -23.75 4.20 -16.22
C ARG A 204 -22.96 4.66 -14.99
N LYS A 205 -23.43 4.31 -13.78
CA LYS A 205 -22.69 4.60 -12.54
C LYS A 205 -21.46 3.71 -12.44
N LEU A 206 -21.59 2.41 -12.69
CA LEU A 206 -20.48 1.44 -12.71
C LEU A 206 -19.42 1.83 -13.75
N GLU A 207 -19.83 2.07 -15.00
CA GLU A 207 -18.94 2.51 -16.08
C GLU A 207 -18.12 3.74 -15.67
N ARG A 208 -18.74 4.71 -14.99
CA ARG A 208 -18.07 5.92 -14.54
C ARG A 208 -17.07 5.65 -13.41
N LEU A 209 -17.36 4.72 -12.52
CA LEU A 209 -16.45 4.36 -11.43
C LEU A 209 -15.14 3.80 -11.98
N PHE A 210 -15.21 2.83 -12.89
CA PHE A 210 -14.04 2.24 -13.53
C PHE A 210 -13.25 3.26 -14.37
N LYS A 211 -13.94 4.08 -15.18
CA LYS A 211 -13.30 5.18 -15.94
C LYS A 211 -12.56 6.16 -15.03
N ASN A 212 -13.15 6.54 -13.91
CA ASN A 212 -12.52 7.43 -12.94
C ASN A 212 -11.32 6.75 -12.25
N PHE A 213 -11.41 5.46 -11.98
CA PHE A 213 -10.31 4.68 -11.40
C PHE A 213 -9.11 4.57 -12.35
N GLY A 214 -9.35 4.21 -13.62
CA GLY A 214 -8.32 4.19 -14.67
C GLY A 214 -7.67 5.57 -14.88
N ALA A 215 -8.47 6.63 -14.95
CA ALA A 215 -7.95 7.99 -15.06
C ALA A 215 -7.12 8.43 -13.84
N ALA A 216 -7.53 8.03 -12.64
CA ALA A 216 -6.78 8.31 -11.41
C ALA A 216 -5.46 7.52 -11.36
N ALA A 217 -5.43 6.29 -11.89
CA ALA A 217 -4.21 5.52 -12.07
C ALA A 217 -3.24 6.23 -13.02
N VAL A 218 -3.70 6.75 -14.16
CA VAL A 218 -2.85 7.51 -15.08
C VAL A 218 -2.26 8.75 -14.39
N ALA A 219 -3.07 9.51 -13.66
CA ALA A 219 -2.57 10.66 -12.91
C ALA A 219 -1.54 10.26 -11.84
N GLU A 220 -1.74 9.11 -11.17
CA GLU A 220 -0.82 8.60 -10.15
C GLU A 220 0.44 7.98 -10.73
N PHE A 221 0.44 7.46 -11.95
CA PHE A 221 1.58 6.70 -12.48
C PHE A 221 2.30 7.38 -13.66
N THR A 222 1.77 8.50 -14.16
CA THR A 222 2.46 9.33 -15.17
C THR A 222 3.00 10.65 -14.58
N PRO A 223 4.10 11.20 -15.10
CA PRO A 223 5.00 10.56 -16.06
C PRO A 223 5.78 9.42 -15.39
N ALA A 224 6.03 8.34 -16.13
CA ALA A 224 6.73 7.14 -15.66
C ALA A 224 8.16 7.44 -15.18
N SER A 225 8.73 8.55 -15.63
CA SER A 225 10.06 9.04 -15.22
C SER A 225 10.20 9.39 -13.74
N LYS A 226 9.09 9.43 -12.98
CA LYS A 226 9.12 9.52 -11.52
C LYS A 226 9.53 8.22 -10.84
N PHE A 227 9.44 7.10 -11.55
CA PHE A 227 9.80 5.77 -11.07
C PHE A 227 11.13 5.30 -11.68
N ALA A 228 11.76 4.33 -11.03
CA ALA A 228 12.87 3.56 -11.60
C ALA A 228 12.38 2.59 -12.68
N SER A 229 11.19 2.00 -12.50
CA SER A 229 10.48 1.23 -13.52
C SER A 229 8.98 1.32 -13.31
N LEU A 230 8.23 1.16 -14.39
CA LEU A 230 6.77 1.07 -14.39
C LEU A 230 6.35 0.02 -15.41
N GLU A 231 5.63 -0.99 -14.96
CA GLU A 231 5.18 -2.13 -15.78
C GLU A 231 3.72 -2.45 -15.47
N TYR A 232 2.98 -2.81 -16.49
CA TYR A 232 1.60 -3.27 -16.39
C TYR A 232 1.53 -4.69 -16.93
N GLY A 233 0.95 -5.60 -16.16
CA GLY A 233 0.72 -6.97 -16.56
C GLY A 233 -0.69 -7.42 -16.21
N VAL A 234 -1.24 -8.28 -17.07
CA VAL A 234 -2.49 -8.99 -16.82
C VAL A 234 -2.13 -10.44 -16.59
N HIS A 235 -2.72 -11.03 -15.57
CA HIS A 235 -2.63 -12.44 -15.31
C HIS A 235 -4.03 -12.98 -15.07
N GLY A 236 -4.44 -13.96 -15.85
CA GLY A 236 -5.67 -14.72 -15.63
C GLY A 236 -5.36 -16.21 -15.79
N ILE A 237 -5.94 -17.04 -14.93
CA ILE A 237 -5.91 -18.49 -15.12
C ILE A 237 -7.17 -18.80 -15.94
N SER A 238 -7.00 -19.05 -17.23
CA SER A 238 -8.11 -19.16 -18.17
C SER A 238 -8.88 -20.50 -18.10
N GLU A 239 -8.62 -21.33 -17.10
CA GLU A 239 -9.22 -22.66 -16.95
C GLU A 239 -10.14 -22.67 -15.72
N ASP A 240 -11.45 -22.55 -15.96
CA ASP A 240 -12.54 -22.92 -15.02
C ASP A 240 -13.01 -21.90 -13.94
N GLY A 241 -13.01 -20.59 -14.23
CA GLY A 241 -13.66 -19.58 -13.38
C GLY A 241 -12.74 -18.99 -12.30
N ASP A 242 -11.46 -18.89 -12.63
CA ASP A 242 -10.41 -18.42 -11.74
C ASP A 242 -10.27 -16.89 -11.73
N THR A 243 -9.49 -16.41 -10.76
CA THR A 243 -9.24 -15.00 -10.52
C THR A 243 -8.41 -14.35 -11.63
N GLU A 244 -8.88 -13.23 -12.16
CA GLU A 244 -8.09 -12.36 -13.03
C GLU A 244 -7.47 -11.22 -12.24
N TYR A 245 -6.20 -10.92 -12.50
CA TYR A 245 -5.43 -9.84 -11.89
C TYR A 245 -4.87 -8.91 -12.96
N ARG A 246 -5.10 -7.62 -12.77
CA ARG A 246 -4.47 -6.53 -13.53
C ARG A 246 -3.59 -5.75 -12.57
N LEU A 247 -2.27 -5.81 -12.78
CA LEU A 247 -1.30 -5.21 -11.87
C LEU A 247 -0.49 -4.14 -12.58
N LEU A 248 -0.57 -2.91 -12.08
CA LEU A 248 0.32 -1.82 -12.44
C LEU A 248 1.39 -1.69 -11.34
N VAL A 249 2.60 -2.13 -11.65
CA VAL A 249 3.73 -2.27 -10.71
C VAL A 249 4.77 -1.21 -11.00
N ALA A 250 5.00 -0.32 -10.04
CA ALA A 250 6.04 0.69 -10.09
C ALA A 250 7.14 0.39 -9.09
N LYS A 251 8.40 0.49 -9.53
CA LYS A 251 9.55 0.58 -8.63
C LYS A 251 9.91 2.04 -8.44
N GLU A 252 9.79 2.54 -7.22
CA GLU A 252 10.20 3.90 -6.87
C GLU A 252 11.70 4.10 -7.01
N LYS A 253 12.16 5.35 -7.14
CA LYS A 253 13.59 5.68 -7.19
C LYS A 253 14.35 5.31 -5.92
N THR A 254 13.63 5.17 -4.80
CA THR A 254 14.11 4.66 -3.52
C THR A 254 14.35 3.14 -3.54
N GLY A 255 13.83 2.44 -4.54
CA GLY A 255 13.83 1.00 -4.65
C GLY A 255 12.59 0.31 -4.09
N ALA A 256 11.75 1.01 -3.32
CA ALA A 256 10.45 0.52 -2.84
C ALA A 256 9.49 0.24 -4.00
N TRP A 257 8.46 -0.55 -3.76
CA TRP A 257 7.44 -0.87 -4.76
C TRP A 257 6.10 -0.23 -4.41
N LYS A 258 5.39 0.17 -5.45
CA LYS A 258 4.00 0.59 -5.41
C LYS A 258 3.23 -0.21 -6.44
N VAL A 259 2.19 -0.91 -5.99
CA VAL A 259 1.35 -1.74 -6.85
C VAL A 259 -0.08 -1.23 -6.80
N LEU A 260 -0.67 -1.03 -7.96
CA LEU A 260 -2.10 -0.84 -8.11
C LEU A 260 -2.68 -2.11 -8.73
N GLN A 261 -3.66 -2.70 -8.07
CA GLN A 261 -4.29 -3.95 -8.47
C GLN A 261 -5.77 -3.72 -8.78
N TYR A 262 -6.23 -4.36 -9.84
CA TYR A 262 -7.62 -4.78 -10.00
C TYR A 262 -7.66 -6.32 -10.03
N GLN A 263 -8.59 -6.88 -9.28
CA GLN A 263 -8.87 -8.30 -9.20
C GLN A 263 -10.33 -8.52 -9.60
N ASP A 264 -10.62 -9.63 -10.27
CA ASP A 264 -11.98 -10.09 -10.61
C ASP A 264 -12.13 -11.58 -10.24
N PHE A 265 -13.15 -11.95 -9.47
CA PHE A 265 -13.41 -13.34 -9.09
C PHE A 265 -14.89 -13.60 -8.77
N PRO A 266 -15.57 -14.56 -9.43
CA PRO A 266 -15.11 -15.37 -10.56
C PRO A 266 -15.15 -14.55 -11.87
N PHE A 267 -14.17 -14.76 -12.74
CA PHE A 267 -14.12 -14.19 -14.09
C PHE A 267 -14.82 -15.10 -15.12
#